data_AF-A0A415LHU4-F1
#
_entry.id   AF-A0A415LHU4-F1
#
_cell.length_a   1.000
_cell.length_b   1.000
_cell.length_c   1.000
_cell.angle_alpha   90.00
_cell.angle_beta   90.00
_cell.angle_gamma   90.00
#
_symmetry.space_group_name_H-M   'P 1'
#
loop_
_entity.id
_entity.type
_entity.pdbx_description
1 polymer ?
#
loop_
_entity_poly.entity_id
_entity_poly.type
_entity_poly.pdbx_seq_one_letter_code
_entity_poly.pdbx_strand_id
1 'polypeptide(L)'
;MLKILNKAYNEFIMEMFQKGASPFRCSNSIFKEEYMGEKRYIISDASKMLNVESHVLRYWEEELEIKIPRNEMGHRYYTEGNIESLRKVRDLKKQGYSLKAIKNMINPKKGARENKESNERLTVRQPISLMEVREKKAGVENCYQEVPEAMSGSVQSVVQNMTQSNGQNAESTGLKLEQFQNLMNKVVSKALKESTTNLGKELSDNVSENVLKGMNYMMRVQDEKEEERYRKLDELMRNKQKLSRREKRKKAKAEKLLLKNKKKGMAHFGKKPQTT
;
A
#
# COMPACT_ATOMS: atom_id res chain seq x y z
N MET A 1 -33.60 -32.38 18.17
CA MET A 1 -33.46 -33.32 17.02
C MET A 1 -32.12 -33.20 16.31
N LEU A 2 -31.68 -32.03 15.81
CA LEU A 2 -30.41 -31.88 15.08
C LEU A 2 -29.15 -32.32 15.86
N LYS A 3 -29.07 -32.08 17.17
CA LYS A 3 -27.93 -32.53 18.00
C LYS A 3 -27.88 -34.05 18.20
N ILE A 4 -29.03 -34.72 18.14
CA ILE A 4 -29.15 -36.18 18.33
C ILE A 4 -28.75 -36.90 17.04
N LEU A 5 -29.18 -36.38 15.89
CA LEU A 5 -28.78 -36.86 14.57
C LEU A 5 -27.27 -36.72 14.33
N ASN A 6 -26.70 -35.59 14.76
CA ASN A 6 -25.26 -35.36 14.61
C ASN A 6 -24.42 -36.28 15.51
N LYS A 7 -24.90 -36.60 16.71
CA LYS A 7 -24.21 -37.56 17.59
C LYS A 7 -24.27 -38.99 17.04
N ALA A 8 -25.44 -39.44 16.57
CA ALA A 8 -25.60 -40.76 15.97
C ALA A 8 -24.79 -40.91 14.67
N TYR A 9 -24.67 -39.85 13.87
CA TYR A 9 -23.86 -39.86 12.65
C TYR A 9 -22.36 -39.95 12.94
N ASN A 10 -21.87 -39.23 13.96
CA ASN A 10 -20.46 -39.28 14.36
C ASN A 10 -20.08 -40.60 15.05
N GLU A 11 -20.99 -41.20 15.83
CA GLU A 11 -20.79 -42.53 16.41
C GLU A 11 -20.74 -43.62 15.32
N PHE A 12 -21.61 -43.53 14.31
CA PHE A 12 -21.62 -44.45 13.16
C PHE A 12 -20.33 -44.38 12.32
N ILE A 13 -19.79 -43.18 12.10
CA ILE A 13 -18.53 -42.97 11.36
C ILE A 13 -17.32 -43.53 12.14
N MET A 14 -17.31 -43.38 13.47
CA MET A 14 -16.22 -43.92 14.32
C MET A 14 -16.26 -45.45 14.42
N GLU A 15 -17.45 -46.05 14.47
CA GLU A 15 -17.60 -47.51 14.51
C GLU A 15 -17.14 -48.18 13.19
N MET A 16 -17.33 -47.48 12.06
CA MET A 16 -16.85 -47.92 10.74
C MET A 16 -15.33 -47.81 10.61
N PHE A 17 -14.69 -46.87 11.31
CA PHE A 17 -13.22 -46.71 11.31
C PHE A 17 -12.50 -47.76 12.17
N GLN A 18 -13.11 -48.20 13.28
CA GLN A 18 -12.58 -49.28 14.12
C GLN A 18 -12.70 -50.69 13.50
N LYS A 19 -13.63 -50.90 12.55
CA LYS A 19 -13.87 -52.19 11.89
C LYS A 19 -13.06 -52.40 10.60
N GLY A 20 -12.14 -51.51 10.26
CA GLY A 20 -11.15 -51.70 9.19
C GLY A 20 -11.73 -51.82 7.77
N ALA A 21 -13.00 -51.49 7.57
CA ALA A 21 -13.65 -51.53 6.26
C ALA A 21 -13.45 -50.19 5.54
N SER A 22 -12.60 -50.14 4.51
CA SER A 22 -12.45 -48.97 3.65
C SER A 22 -13.59 -48.91 2.63
N PRO A 23 -14.49 -47.90 2.66
CA PRO A 23 -15.45 -47.71 1.60
C PRO A 23 -14.71 -47.02 0.45
N PHE A 24 -14.51 -47.75 -0.62
CA PHE A 24 -13.80 -47.35 -1.83
C PHE A 24 -14.08 -45.91 -2.30
N ARG A 25 -13.00 -45.14 -2.45
CA ARG A 25 -12.56 -44.60 -3.75
C ARG A 25 -13.64 -43.84 -4.56
N CYS A 26 -13.95 -42.61 -4.13
CA CYS A 26 -14.60 -41.63 -4.99
C CYS A 26 -14.11 -40.21 -4.61
N SER A 27 -13.52 -39.51 -5.57
CA SER A 27 -13.40 -38.04 -5.64
C SER A 27 -12.91 -37.29 -4.40
N ASN A 28 -11.66 -37.54 -3.98
CA ASN A 28 -10.98 -36.70 -2.99
C ASN A 28 -10.47 -35.38 -3.60
N SER A 29 -11.40 -34.48 -3.95
CA SER A 29 -11.10 -33.06 -4.18
C SER A 29 -11.96 -32.10 -3.34
N ILE A 30 -12.99 -32.58 -2.64
CA ILE A 30 -13.96 -31.72 -1.95
C ILE A 30 -13.94 -31.88 -0.41
N PHE A 31 -13.30 -32.93 0.14
CA PHE A 31 -13.27 -33.21 1.58
C PHE A 31 -11.90 -32.94 2.24
N LYS A 32 -11.19 -31.88 1.80
CA LYS A 32 -9.87 -31.51 2.36
C LYS A 32 -9.81 -30.08 2.91
N GLU A 33 -10.95 -29.44 3.12
CA GLU A 33 -11.02 -28.02 3.45
C GLU A 33 -11.34 -27.72 4.94
N GLU A 34 -11.80 -28.70 5.74
CA GLU A 34 -12.28 -28.41 7.11
C GLU A 34 -11.44 -28.98 8.26
N TYR A 35 -10.28 -29.59 8.00
CA TYR A 35 -9.32 -30.01 9.05
C TYR A 35 -7.87 -29.73 8.63
N MET A 36 -7.55 -28.46 8.35
CA MET A 36 -6.18 -27.98 8.39
C MET A 36 -6.12 -26.97 9.52
N GLY A 37 -5.61 -27.37 10.69
CA GLY A 37 -5.22 -26.41 11.72
C GLY A 37 -4.38 -25.32 11.06
N GLU A 38 -4.73 -24.05 11.29
CA GLU A 38 -4.06 -22.91 10.65
C GLU A 38 -2.55 -23.13 10.65
N LYS A 39 -1.96 -23.28 9.46
CA LYS A 39 -0.51 -23.43 9.33
C LYS A 39 0.12 -22.15 9.86
N ARG A 40 0.87 -22.31 10.95
CA ARG A 40 1.63 -21.25 11.60
C ARG A 40 3.09 -21.42 11.25
N TYR A 41 3.69 -20.36 10.71
CA TYR A 41 5.09 -20.30 10.32
C TYR A 41 5.85 -19.42 11.30
N ILE A 42 7.07 -19.82 11.66
CA ILE A 42 7.99 -18.95 12.39
C ILE A 42 8.66 -17.97 11.42
N ILE A 43 9.30 -16.92 11.97
CA ILE A 43 9.99 -15.91 11.15
C ILE A 43 11.04 -16.51 10.20
N SER A 44 11.73 -17.56 10.63
CA SER A 44 12.72 -18.26 9.81
C SER A 44 12.10 -18.97 8.61
N ASP A 45 10.91 -19.55 8.78
CA ASP A 45 10.18 -20.21 7.71
C ASP A 45 9.60 -19.18 6.74
N ALA A 46 8.99 -18.12 7.27
CA ALA A 46 8.50 -17.00 6.48
C ALA A 46 9.63 -16.36 5.63
N SER A 47 10.81 -16.20 6.22
CA SER A 47 12.02 -15.67 5.55
C SER A 47 12.43 -16.55 4.36
N LYS A 48 12.43 -17.88 4.53
CA LYS A 48 12.72 -18.83 3.45
C LYS A 48 11.65 -18.83 2.36
N MET A 49 10.37 -18.82 2.74
CA MET A 49 9.24 -18.85 1.78
C MET A 49 9.17 -17.58 0.92
N LEU A 50 9.52 -16.43 1.50
CA LEU A 50 9.48 -15.13 0.81
C LEU A 50 10.81 -14.78 0.12
N ASN A 51 11.89 -15.49 0.46
CA ASN A 51 13.28 -15.20 0.08
C ASN A 51 13.70 -13.77 0.48
N VAL A 52 13.39 -13.40 1.72
CA VAL A 52 13.67 -12.09 2.32
C VAL A 52 14.27 -12.31 3.70
N GLU A 53 15.29 -11.53 4.07
CA GLU A 53 15.95 -11.69 5.38
C GLU A 53 15.00 -11.43 6.54
N SER A 54 15.19 -12.16 7.64
CA SER A 54 14.29 -12.10 8.81
C SER A 54 14.19 -10.69 9.41
N HIS A 55 15.27 -9.90 9.39
CA HIS A 55 15.24 -8.53 9.90
C HIS A 55 14.48 -7.57 8.98
N VAL A 56 14.48 -7.82 7.67
CA VAL A 56 13.69 -7.04 6.70
C VAL A 56 12.21 -7.28 6.91
N LEU A 57 11.79 -8.52 7.21
CA LEU A 57 10.39 -8.82 7.55
C LEU A 57 9.93 -8.11 8.82
N ARG A 58 10.81 -7.96 9.82
CA ARG A 58 10.52 -7.16 11.03
C ARG A 58 10.39 -5.68 10.70
N TYR A 59 11.29 -5.16 9.87
CA TYR A 59 11.22 -3.78 9.43
C TYR A 59 9.92 -3.51 8.64
N TRP A 60 9.49 -4.45 7.79
CA TRP A 60 8.23 -4.32 7.07
C TRP A 60 7.01 -4.38 7.98
N GLU A 61 7.02 -5.24 9.01
CA GLU A 61 5.96 -5.27 10.04
C GLU A 61 5.79 -3.91 10.71
N GLU A 62 6.91 -3.28 11.10
CA GLU A 62 6.90 -1.97 11.77
C GLU A 62 6.45 -0.86 10.82
N GLU A 63 7.02 -0.78 9.61
CA GLU A 63 6.75 0.29 8.66
C GLU A 63 5.32 0.21 8.07
N LEU A 64 4.82 -1.01 7.82
CA LEU A 64 3.47 -1.23 7.29
C LEU A 64 2.40 -1.35 8.39
N GLU A 65 2.83 -1.37 9.66
CA GLU A 65 1.99 -1.53 10.85
C GLU A 65 1.08 -2.77 10.79
N ILE A 66 1.62 -3.87 10.25
CA ILE A 66 0.90 -5.14 10.14
C ILE A 66 0.84 -5.76 11.53
N LYS A 67 -0.37 -6.03 12.02
CA LYS A 67 -0.57 -6.70 13.32
C LYS A 67 -0.25 -8.19 13.19
N ILE A 68 1.00 -8.57 13.46
CA ILE A 68 1.41 -9.97 13.52
C ILE A 68 1.19 -10.47 14.95
N PRO A 69 0.40 -11.54 15.14
CA PRO A 69 0.17 -12.09 16.46
C PRO A 69 1.43 -12.74 17.03
N ARG A 70 1.53 -12.73 18.36
CA ARG A 70 2.65 -13.30 19.11
C ARG A 70 2.13 -14.44 19.97
N ASN A 71 2.93 -15.50 20.09
CA ASN A 71 2.66 -16.59 21.03
C ASN A 71 2.90 -16.11 22.48
N GLU A 72 2.52 -16.95 23.44
CA GLU A 72 2.71 -16.73 24.88
C GLU A 72 4.18 -16.45 25.26
N MET A 73 5.13 -17.00 24.51
CA MET A 73 6.57 -16.74 24.68
C MET A 73 7.04 -15.43 24.01
N GLY A 74 6.15 -14.63 23.41
CA GLY A 74 6.48 -13.38 22.71
C GLY A 74 7.05 -13.57 21.29
N HIS A 75 7.15 -14.80 20.79
CA HIS A 75 7.60 -15.09 19.43
C HIS A 75 6.49 -14.83 18.41
N ARG A 76 6.84 -14.18 17.30
CA ARG A 76 5.93 -13.91 16.18
C ARG A 76 5.60 -15.20 15.44
N TYR A 77 4.33 -15.40 15.12
CA TYR A 77 3.90 -16.44 14.20
C TYR A 77 3.13 -15.85 13.04
N TYR A 78 3.39 -16.37 11.86
CA TYR A 78 2.77 -15.94 10.62
C TYR A 78 1.73 -16.98 10.22
N THR A 79 0.50 -16.53 9.98
CA THR A 79 -0.52 -17.35 9.32
C THR A 79 -0.31 -17.33 7.81
N GLU A 80 -0.94 -18.23 7.07
CA GLU A 80 -0.88 -18.24 5.60
C GLU A 80 -1.29 -16.88 4.99
N GLY A 81 -2.36 -16.26 5.51
CA GLY A 81 -2.79 -14.93 5.06
C GLY A 81 -1.75 -13.82 5.29
N ASN A 82 -0.93 -13.93 6.36
CA ASN A 82 0.18 -13.00 6.58
C ASN A 82 1.29 -13.21 5.55
N ILE A 83 1.59 -14.47 5.20
CA ILE A 83 2.58 -14.79 4.17
C ILE A 83 2.15 -14.26 2.80
N GLU A 84 0.88 -14.41 2.43
CA GLU A 84 0.34 -13.87 1.18
C GLU A 84 0.40 -12.34 1.13
N SER A 85 0.06 -11.68 2.24
CA SER A 85 0.13 -10.23 2.34
C SER A 85 1.57 -9.74 2.17
N LEU A 86 2.53 -10.38 2.84
CA LEU A 86 3.96 -10.08 2.71
C LEU A 86 4.51 -10.40 1.32
N ARG A 87 3.95 -11.40 0.62
CA ARG A 87 4.28 -11.70 -0.77
C ARG A 87 3.88 -10.55 -1.69
N LYS A 88 2.68 -10.00 -1.54
CA LYS A 88 2.23 -8.82 -2.29
C LYS A 88 3.12 -7.61 -2.02
N VAL A 89 3.46 -7.36 -0.76
CA VAL A 89 4.39 -6.29 -0.37
C VAL A 89 5.75 -6.46 -1.06
N ARG A 90 6.30 -7.68 -1.06
CA ARG A 90 7.58 -7.97 -1.72
C ARG A 90 7.53 -7.66 -3.22
N ASP A 91 6.44 -8.03 -3.89
CA ASP A 91 6.31 -7.84 -5.33
C ASP A 91 6.17 -6.33 -5.66
N LEU A 92 5.40 -5.57 -4.87
CA LEU A 92 5.36 -4.10 -4.96
C LEU A 92 6.73 -3.47 -4.66
N LYS A 93 7.48 -4.00 -3.71
CA LYS A 93 8.82 -3.51 -3.40
C LYS A 93 9.79 -3.74 -4.56
N LYS A 94 9.70 -4.90 -5.24
CA LYS A 94 10.47 -5.21 -6.45
C LYS A 94 10.11 -4.29 -7.63
N GLN A 95 8.86 -3.84 -7.71
CA GLN A 95 8.41 -2.84 -8.69
C GLN A 95 8.92 -1.41 -8.39
N GLY A 96 9.60 -1.20 -7.26
CA GLY A 96 10.23 0.08 -6.92
C GLY A 96 9.38 0.98 -6.03
N TYR A 97 8.22 0.53 -5.57
CA TYR A 97 7.41 1.28 -4.61
C TYR A 97 8.09 1.37 -3.23
N SER A 98 7.97 2.52 -2.59
CA SER A 98 8.40 2.75 -1.19
C SER A 98 7.43 2.09 -0.21
N LEU A 99 7.94 1.72 0.97
CA LEU A 99 7.12 1.07 1.99
C LEU A 99 5.97 1.96 2.47
N LYS A 100 6.19 3.27 2.63
CA LYS A 100 5.12 4.25 2.93
C LYS A 100 4.05 4.30 1.84
N ALA A 101 4.42 4.24 0.55
CA ALA A 101 3.43 4.20 -0.53
C ALA A 101 2.63 2.89 -0.51
N ILE A 102 3.30 1.76 -0.27
CA ILE A 102 2.64 0.45 -0.10
C ILE A 102 1.71 0.48 1.12
N LYS A 103 2.13 1.09 2.24
CA LYS A 103 1.32 1.29 3.46
C LYS A 103 0.03 2.04 3.14
N ASN A 104 0.11 3.13 2.38
CA ASN A 104 -1.05 3.94 1.99
C ASN A 104 -2.00 3.17 1.07
N MET A 105 -1.47 2.29 0.22
CA MET A 105 -2.26 1.48 -0.70
C MET A 105 -3.00 0.34 0.03
N ILE A 106 -2.36 -0.28 1.02
CA ILE A 106 -2.95 -1.37 1.81
C ILE A 106 -3.90 -0.81 2.89
N ASN A 107 -3.56 0.30 3.51
CA ASN A 107 -4.30 0.91 4.63
C ASN A 107 -4.61 2.40 4.37
N PRO A 108 -5.53 2.73 3.44
CA PRO A 108 -5.82 4.13 3.08
C PRO A 108 -6.36 4.97 4.24
N LYS A 109 -7.07 4.34 5.21
CA LYS A 109 -7.63 5.02 6.39
C LYS A 109 -6.57 5.57 7.36
N LYS A 110 -5.33 5.04 7.33
CA LYS A 110 -4.25 5.42 8.24
C LYS A 110 -3.28 6.43 7.61
N GLY A 111 -2.99 6.28 6.31
CA GLY A 111 -2.13 7.20 5.56
C GLY A 111 -2.63 8.66 5.51
N ALA A 112 -3.94 8.88 5.53
CA ALA A 112 -4.51 10.23 5.52
C ALA A 112 -4.25 11.04 6.81
N ARG A 113 -3.88 10.39 7.92
CA ARG A 113 -3.55 11.07 9.20
C ARG A 113 -2.11 11.55 9.21
N GLU A 114 -1.17 10.72 8.74
CA GLU A 114 0.26 11.05 8.69
C GLU A 114 0.58 12.16 7.68
N ASN A 115 -0.15 12.21 6.56
CA ASN A 115 0.03 13.26 5.55
C ASN A 115 -0.40 14.66 6.00
N LYS A 116 -1.15 14.77 7.13
CA LYS A 116 -1.50 16.06 7.73
C LYS A 116 -0.38 16.60 8.61
N GLU A 117 0.26 15.76 9.41
CA GLU A 117 1.36 16.18 10.30
C GLU A 117 2.65 16.55 9.53
N SER A 118 2.97 15.84 8.45
CA SER A 118 4.12 16.18 7.59
C SER A 118 3.90 17.48 6.81
N ASN A 119 2.66 17.76 6.41
CA ASN A 119 2.30 18.98 5.69
C ASN A 119 2.24 20.20 6.62
N GLU A 120 1.77 20.03 7.86
CA GLU A 120 1.69 21.12 8.86
C GLU A 120 3.07 21.66 9.24
N ARG A 121 4.10 20.81 9.26
CA ARG A 121 5.50 21.22 9.53
C ARG A 121 6.17 22.00 8.39
N LEU A 122 5.59 21.98 7.18
CA LEU A 122 6.09 22.69 5.98
C LEU A 122 5.26 23.93 5.58
N THR A 123 4.16 24.24 6.27
CA THR A 123 3.30 25.41 5.92
C THR A 123 3.98 26.77 6.07
N VAL A 124 5.17 26.86 6.70
CA VAL A 124 5.98 28.06 6.69
C VAL A 124 6.85 28.08 5.44
N ARG A 125 6.30 28.65 4.35
CA ARG A 125 6.95 29.10 3.10
C ARG A 125 6.92 28.13 1.91
N GLN A 126 5.78 28.08 1.23
CA GLN A 126 5.58 28.78 -0.05
C GLN A 126 4.15 28.47 -0.52
N PRO A 127 3.36 29.48 -0.95
CA PRO A 127 2.11 29.19 -1.63
C PRO A 127 2.48 28.52 -2.96
N ILE A 128 2.16 27.24 -3.09
CA ILE A 128 2.06 26.62 -4.41
C ILE A 128 0.99 27.45 -5.12
N SER A 129 1.42 28.19 -6.14
CA SER A 129 0.55 28.85 -7.09
C SER A 129 -0.38 27.78 -7.67
N LEU A 130 -1.53 27.63 -7.04
CA LEU A 130 -2.66 26.90 -7.59
C LEU A 130 -3.16 27.78 -8.71
N MET A 131 -2.60 27.57 -9.91
CA MET A 131 -3.08 28.19 -11.13
C MET A 131 -4.57 27.86 -11.19
N GLU A 132 -5.40 28.89 -10.99
CA GLU A 132 -6.86 28.80 -11.06
C GLU A 132 -7.20 28.19 -12.41
N VAL A 133 -7.51 26.89 -12.41
CA VAL A 133 -8.30 26.30 -13.49
C VAL A 133 -9.69 26.86 -13.28
N ARG A 134 -9.88 28.04 -13.85
CA ARG A 134 -11.15 28.73 -14.00
C ARG A 134 -12.14 27.69 -14.50
N GLU A 135 -13.12 27.38 -13.66
CA GLU A 135 -14.24 26.52 -14.00
C GLU A 135 -14.91 27.09 -15.26
N LYS A 136 -14.57 26.53 -16.43
CA LYS A 136 -15.56 26.41 -17.49
C LYS A 136 -16.39 25.19 -17.15
N LYS A 137 -17.40 25.38 -16.30
CA LYS A 137 -18.58 24.52 -16.27
C LYS A 137 -19.28 24.67 -17.62
N ALA A 138 -18.82 23.91 -18.59
CA ALA A 138 -19.52 23.67 -19.84
C ALA A 138 -19.28 22.20 -20.19
N GLY A 139 -20.29 21.36 -19.90
CA GLY A 139 -20.44 20.05 -20.53
C GLY A 139 -19.89 18.85 -19.77
N VAL A 140 -20.28 18.65 -18.50
CA VAL A 140 -20.33 17.29 -17.90
C VAL A 140 -21.57 17.18 -17.00
N GLU A 141 -22.72 17.49 -17.58
CA GLU A 141 -23.98 16.88 -17.14
C GLU A 141 -24.45 16.02 -18.32
N ASN A 142 -24.85 14.79 -18.02
CA ASN A 142 -25.25 13.70 -18.93
C ASN A 142 -24.15 12.82 -19.53
N CYS A 143 -23.66 11.85 -18.75
CA CYS A 143 -23.22 10.56 -19.28
C CYS A 143 -24.30 9.45 -19.21
N TYR A 144 -25.55 9.82 -18.93
CA TYR A 144 -26.73 9.04 -19.31
C TYR A 144 -27.52 9.86 -20.34
N GLN A 145 -26.94 10.04 -21.52
CA GLN A 145 -27.73 10.46 -22.66
C GLN A 145 -28.14 9.21 -23.40
N GLU A 146 -29.46 9.05 -23.51
CA GLU A 146 -30.14 8.08 -24.35
C GLU A 146 -29.44 8.00 -25.71
N VAL A 147 -29.32 6.78 -26.20
CA VAL A 147 -28.76 6.45 -27.51
C VAL A 147 -29.39 7.39 -28.55
N PRO A 148 -28.62 8.18 -29.33
CA PRO A 148 -29.20 9.07 -30.32
C PRO A 148 -30.08 8.28 -31.28
N GLU A 149 -31.37 8.63 -31.30
CA GLU A 149 -32.43 8.05 -32.12
C GLU A 149 -32.13 8.12 -33.64
N ALA A 150 -31.08 8.83 -34.03
CA ALA A 150 -30.60 9.01 -35.39
C ALA A 150 -29.81 7.82 -35.98
N MET A 151 -29.39 6.80 -35.19
CA MET A 151 -28.86 5.54 -35.77
C MET A 151 -29.93 4.46 -35.99
N SER A 152 -31.20 4.74 -35.69
CA SER A 152 -32.34 3.87 -36.01
C SER A 152 -32.71 3.87 -37.50
N GLY A 153 -32.30 4.91 -38.25
CA GLY A 153 -32.69 5.11 -39.65
C GLY A 153 -32.06 4.15 -40.65
N SER A 154 -31.01 3.40 -40.29
CA SER A 154 -30.38 2.45 -41.21
C SER A 154 -30.87 1.01 -41.05
N VAL A 155 -31.63 0.70 -40.00
CA VAL A 155 -32.16 -0.65 -39.77
C VAL A 155 -33.57 -0.78 -40.35
N GLN A 156 -34.35 0.30 -40.41
CA GLN A 156 -35.69 0.31 -41.02
C GLN A 156 -35.70 0.04 -42.53
N SER A 157 -34.64 0.44 -43.25
CA SER A 157 -34.49 0.20 -44.70
C SER A 157 -34.32 -1.28 -45.08
N VAL A 158 -33.65 -2.08 -44.23
CA VAL A 158 -33.42 -3.50 -44.51
C VAL A 158 -34.69 -4.32 -44.27
N VAL A 159 -35.52 -3.93 -43.29
CA VAL A 159 -36.79 -4.62 -42.99
C VAL A 159 -37.83 -4.38 -44.09
N GLN A 160 -37.79 -3.22 -44.73
CA GLN A 160 -38.77 -2.81 -45.73
C GLN A 160 -38.57 -3.47 -47.11
N ASN A 161 -37.39 -4.05 -47.37
CA ASN A 161 -37.06 -4.67 -48.66
C ASN A 161 -37.36 -6.18 -48.75
N MET A 162 -37.74 -6.85 -47.64
CA MET A 162 -38.07 -8.30 -47.65
C MET A 162 -39.57 -8.61 -47.62
N THR A 163 -40.45 -7.61 -47.48
CA THR A 163 -41.91 -7.82 -47.34
C THR A 163 -42.68 -7.91 -48.67
N GLN A 164 -42.02 -7.92 -49.82
CA GLN A 164 -42.68 -8.00 -51.14
C GLN A 164 -42.71 -9.40 -51.79
N SER A 165 -42.45 -10.50 -51.07
CA SER A 165 -42.73 -11.82 -51.64
C SER A 165 -43.25 -12.84 -50.62
N ASN A 166 -44.39 -13.44 -50.97
CA ASN A 166 -45.12 -14.55 -50.36
C ASN A 166 -45.84 -14.32 -49.01
N GLY A 167 -47.18 -14.24 -49.14
CA GLY A 167 -48.11 -14.41 -48.04
C GLY A 167 -48.07 -15.82 -47.44
N GLN A 168 -48.47 -15.88 -46.17
CA GLN A 168 -48.64 -17.05 -45.29
C GLN A 168 -47.53 -17.37 -44.27
N ASN A 169 -46.46 -16.57 -44.14
CA ASN A 169 -45.48 -16.73 -43.03
C ASN A 169 -44.94 -15.40 -42.44
N ALA A 170 -45.61 -14.29 -42.68
CA ALA A 170 -45.12 -12.93 -42.35
C ALA A 170 -44.99 -12.65 -40.84
N GLU A 171 -45.80 -13.30 -40.00
CA GLU A 171 -45.78 -13.10 -38.54
C GLU A 171 -44.57 -13.82 -37.89
N SER A 172 -44.20 -14.99 -38.43
CA SER A 172 -43.04 -15.78 -37.99
C SER A 172 -41.70 -15.17 -38.42
N THR A 173 -41.64 -14.53 -39.60
CA THR A 173 -40.44 -13.84 -40.08
C THR A 173 -40.19 -12.52 -39.35
N GLY A 174 -41.24 -11.77 -39.00
CA GLY A 174 -41.15 -10.58 -38.15
C GLY A 174 -40.61 -10.90 -36.75
N LEU A 175 -41.14 -11.96 -36.11
CA LEU A 175 -40.65 -12.44 -34.82
C LEU A 175 -39.20 -12.92 -34.86
N LYS A 176 -38.76 -13.56 -35.95
CA LYS A 176 -37.34 -13.96 -36.14
C LYS A 176 -36.43 -12.76 -36.32
N LEU A 177 -36.87 -11.73 -37.02
CA LEU A 177 -36.10 -10.50 -37.20
C LEU A 177 -35.99 -9.71 -35.90
N GLU A 178 -37.06 -9.67 -35.11
CA GLU A 178 -37.06 -9.09 -33.77
C GLU A 178 -36.18 -9.89 -32.80
N GLN A 179 -36.24 -11.22 -32.86
CA GLN A 179 -35.32 -12.10 -32.13
C GLN A 179 -33.86 -11.87 -32.54
N PHE A 180 -33.59 -11.69 -33.83
CA PHE A 180 -32.24 -11.39 -34.32
C PHE A 180 -31.77 -9.99 -33.90
N GLN A 181 -32.62 -8.97 -33.98
CA GLN A 181 -32.32 -7.63 -33.47
C GLN A 181 -32.03 -7.66 -31.97
N ASN A 182 -32.82 -8.38 -31.18
CA ASN A 182 -32.58 -8.56 -29.75
C ASN A 182 -31.27 -9.30 -29.47
N LEU A 183 -30.91 -10.29 -30.29
CA LEU A 183 -29.64 -10.99 -30.19
C LEU A 183 -28.47 -10.05 -30.50
N MET A 184 -28.57 -9.30 -31.61
CA MET A 184 -27.56 -8.33 -32.04
C MET A 184 -27.37 -7.21 -31.03
N ASN A 185 -28.45 -6.66 -30.48
CA ASN A 185 -28.39 -5.64 -29.43
C ASN A 185 -27.69 -6.18 -28.17
N LYS A 186 -27.95 -7.43 -27.78
CA LYS A 186 -27.25 -8.09 -26.66
C LYS A 186 -25.77 -8.31 -26.96
N VAL A 187 -25.43 -8.76 -28.16
CA VAL A 187 -24.03 -9.00 -28.58
C VAL A 187 -23.25 -7.69 -28.61
N VAL A 188 -23.80 -6.65 -29.24
CA VAL A 188 -23.17 -5.33 -29.33
C VAL A 188 -23.07 -4.66 -27.96
N SER A 189 -24.14 -4.73 -27.15
CA SER A 189 -24.13 -4.19 -25.79
C SER A 189 -23.12 -4.91 -24.88
N LYS A 190 -23.00 -6.24 -25.00
CA LYS A 190 -21.99 -7.01 -24.27
C LYS A 190 -20.58 -6.61 -24.72
N ALA A 191 -20.34 -6.53 -26.03
CA ALA A 191 -19.04 -6.16 -26.58
C ALA A 191 -18.63 -4.72 -26.20
N LEU A 192 -19.55 -3.76 -26.26
CA LEU A 192 -19.29 -2.37 -25.84
C LEU A 192 -19.08 -2.26 -24.34
N LYS A 193 -19.87 -2.97 -23.53
CA LYS A 193 -19.68 -2.98 -22.07
C LYS A 193 -18.33 -3.60 -21.70
N GLU A 194 -17.96 -4.70 -22.32
CA GLU A 194 -16.67 -5.35 -22.10
C GLU A 194 -15.50 -4.46 -22.56
N SER A 195 -15.61 -3.83 -23.72
CA SER A 195 -14.62 -2.86 -24.22
C SER A 195 -14.46 -1.66 -23.27
N THR A 196 -15.55 -1.01 -22.88
CA THR A 196 -15.51 0.15 -21.97
C THR A 196 -15.02 -0.20 -20.57
N THR A 197 -15.38 -1.38 -20.05
CA THR A 197 -14.89 -1.83 -18.72
C THR A 197 -13.41 -2.19 -18.75
N ASN A 198 -12.94 -2.86 -19.81
CA ASN A 198 -11.51 -3.16 -19.97
C ASN A 198 -10.70 -1.88 -20.14
N LEU A 199 -11.14 -0.96 -21.01
CA LEU A 199 -10.48 0.34 -21.19
C LEU A 199 -10.49 1.15 -19.90
N GLY A 200 -11.62 1.20 -19.19
CA GLY A 200 -11.74 1.91 -17.92
C GLY A 200 -10.79 1.34 -16.86
N LYS A 201 -10.64 0.01 -16.81
CA LYS A 201 -9.70 -0.66 -15.92
C LYS A 201 -8.24 -0.35 -16.29
N GLU A 202 -7.87 -0.48 -17.56
CA GLU A 202 -6.51 -0.16 -18.02
C GLU A 202 -6.13 1.30 -17.78
N LEU A 203 -7.04 2.24 -18.08
CA LEU A 203 -6.79 3.66 -17.81
C LEU A 203 -6.70 3.94 -16.31
N SER A 204 -7.58 3.35 -15.50
CA SER A 204 -7.53 3.47 -14.04
C SER A 204 -6.21 2.93 -13.49
N ASP A 205 -5.76 1.78 -13.96
CA ASP A 205 -4.52 1.13 -13.52
C ASP A 205 -3.30 1.99 -13.91
N ASN A 206 -3.26 2.49 -15.15
CA ASN A 206 -2.19 3.38 -15.64
C ASN A 206 -2.11 4.70 -14.86
N VAL A 207 -3.25 5.36 -14.62
CA VAL A 207 -3.30 6.62 -13.85
C VAL A 207 -2.89 6.36 -12.40
N SER A 208 -3.42 5.30 -11.79
CA SER A 208 -3.08 4.92 -10.41
C SER A 208 -1.59 4.64 -10.27
N GLU A 209 -1.00 3.88 -11.20
CA GLU A 209 0.43 3.60 -11.24
C GLU A 209 1.28 4.87 -11.39
N ASN A 210 0.92 5.76 -12.33
CA ASN A 210 1.65 7.00 -12.56
C ASN A 210 1.59 7.94 -11.35
N VAL A 211 0.41 8.10 -10.74
CA VAL A 211 0.24 8.91 -9.53
C VAL A 211 1.06 8.32 -8.38
N LEU A 212 1.00 7.00 -8.16
CA LEU A 212 1.74 6.34 -7.09
C LEU A 212 3.25 6.47 -7.29
N LYS A 213 3.76 6.28 -8.51
CA LYS A 213 5.19 6.45 -8.84
C LYS A 213 5.63 7.90 -8.66
N GLY A 214 4.84 8.86 -9.14
CA GLY A 214 5.09 10.29 -8.97
C GLY A 214 5.15 10.70 -7.50
N MET A 215 4.18 10.26 -6.69
CA MET A 215 4.20 10.46 -5.24
C MET A 215 5.42 9.80 -4.59
N ASN A 216 5.80 8.59 -5.03
CA ASN A 216 7.00 7.91 -4.53
C ASN A 216 8.27 8.73 -4.74
N TYR A 217 8.43 9.24 -5.95
CA TYR A 217 9.55 10.06 -6.34
C TYR A 217 9.60 11.36 -5.52
N MET A 218 8.48 12.07 -5.44
CA MET A 218 8.38 13.30 -4.67
C MET A 218 8.71 13.08 -3.19
N MET A 219 8.28 11.97 -2.61
CA MET A 219 8.58 11.62 -1.23
C MET A 219 10.08 11.37 -1.02
N ARG A 220 10.76 10.66 -1.94
CA ARG A 220 12.22 10.49 -1.87
C ARG A 220 12.96 11.81 -1.94
N VAL A 221 12.58 12.67 -2.87
CA VAL A 221 13.19 14.00 -3.03
C VAL A 221 12.96 14.87 -1.78
N GLN A 222 11.80 14.75 -1.13
CA GLN A 222 11.53 15.44 0.13
C GLN A 222 12.40 14.90 1.28
N ASP A 223 12.47 13.57 1.44
CA ASP A 223 13.28 12.92 2.48
C ASP A 223 14.77 13.31 2.33
N GLU A 224 15.32 13.30 1.11
CA GLU A 224 16.70 13.73 0.82
C GLU A 224 16.96 15.19 1.20
N LYS A 225 16.03 16.10 0.87
CA LYS A 225 16.13 17.52 1.25
C LYS A 225 16.06 17.70 2.77
N GLU A 226 15.23 16.92 3.46
CA GLU A 226 15.15 16.95 4.91
C GLU A 226 16.45 16.46 5.56
N GLU A 227 17.01 15.36 5.06
CA GLU A 227 18.32 14.86 5.48
C GLU A 227 19.44 15.88 5.28
N GLU A 228 19.46 16.60 4.15
CA GLU A 228 20.43 17.69 3.93
C GLU A 228 20.27 18.82 4.94
N ARG A 229 19.02 19.19 5.26
CA ARG A 229 18.73 20.21 6.27
C ARG A 229 19.22 19.78 7.65
N TYR A 230 19.00 18.52 8.03
CA TYR A 230 19.52 17.97 9.29
C TYR A 230 21.04 17.86 9.29
N ARG A 231 21.68 17.49 8.16
CA ARG A 231 23.15 17.50 8.03
C ARG A 231 23.75 18.88 8.27
N LYS A 232 23.20 19.92 7.63
CA LYS A 232 23.63 21.31 7.84
C LYS A 232 23.44 21.73 9.30
N LEU A 233 22.32 21.35 9.92
CA LEU A 233 22.07 21.65 11.33
C LEU A 233 23.08 20.96 12.26
N ASP A 234 23.36 19.68 12.03
CA ASP A 234 24.33 18.91 12.83
C ASP A 234 25.75 19.47 12.68
N GLU A 235 26.14 19.86 11.47
CA GLU A 235 27.42 20.52 11.21
C GLU A 235 27.56 21.84 11.99
N LEU A 236 26.52 22.68 11.96
CA LEU A 236 26.48 23.93 12.73
C LEU A 236 26.57 23.68 14.24
N MET A 237 25.86 22.66 14.73
CA MET A 237 25.91 22.26 16.14
C MET A 237 27.30 21.80 16.55
N ARG A 238 27.96 20.96 15.73
CA ARG A 238 29.34 20.52 15.98
C ARG A 238 30.32 21.68 15.95
N ASN A 239 30.18 22.62 15.01
CA ASN A 239 31.03 23.82 14.95
C ASN A 239 30.86 24.71 16.18
N LYS A 240 29.61 24.96 16.60
CA LYS A 240 29.32 25.73 17.83
C LYS A 240 29.90 25.06 19.07
N GLN A 241 29.78 23.73 19.19
CA GLN A 241 30.37 22.97 20.28
C GLN A 241 31.90 23.03 20.28
N LYS A 242 32.54 22.92 19.10
CA LYS A 242 34.00 23.05 18.94
C LYS A 242 34.50 24.44 19.35
N LEU A 243 33.83 25.50 18.90
CA LEU A 243 34.16 26.89 19.26
C LEU A 243 34.02 27.12 20.76
N SER A 244 32.90 26.71 21.36
CA SER A 244 32.69 26.81 22.81
C SER A 244 33.77 26.07 23.60
N ARG A 245 34.15 24.85 23.19
CA ARG A 245 35.25 24.10 23.82
C ARG A 245 36.59 24.83 23.66
N ARG A 246 36.87 25.42 22.49
CA ARG A 246 38.10 26.20 22.24
C ARG A 246 38.16 27.45 23.10
N GLU A 247 37.06 28.18 23.25
CA GLU A 247 36.96 29.35 24.13
C GLU A 247 37.17 28.99 25.60
N LYS A 248 36.52 27.92 26.08
CA LYS A 248 36.73 27.41 27.45
C LYS A 248 38.21 27.06 27.69
N ARG A 249 38.87 26.39 26.74
CA ARG A 249 40.31 26.08 26.83
C ARG A 249 41.18 27.33 26.84
N LYS A 250 40.85 28.36 26.04
CA LYS A 250 41.57 29.65 26.05
C LYS A 250 41.42 30.37 27.39
N LYS A 251 40.19 30.47 27.92
CA LYS A 251 39.91 31.09 29.23
C LYS A 251 40.68 30.38 30.36
N ALA A 252 40.61 29.05 30.42
CA ALA A 252 41.35 28.27 31.42
C ALA A 252 42.88 28.44 31.33
N LYS A 253 43.44 28.53 30.11
CA LYS A 253 44.87 28.81 29.91
C LYS A 253 45.25 30.22 30.41
N ALA A 254 44.44 31.23 30.10
CA ALA A 254 44.67 32.60 30.55
C ALA A 254 44.61 32.70 32.09
N GLU A 255 43.61 32.07 32.71
CA GLU A 255 43.47 32.01 34.17
C GLU A 255 44.68 31.33 34.83
N LYS A 256 45.15 30.20 34.27
CA LYS A 256 46.35 29.51 34.77
C LYS A 256 47.62 30.37 34.67
N LEU A 257 47.75 31.16 33.60
CA LEU A 257 48.87 32.10 33.42
C LEU A 257 48.81 33.24 34.46
N LEU A 258 47.64 33.82 34.69
CA LEU A 258 47.44 34.84 35.73
C LEU A 258 47.81 34.30 37.11
N LEU A 259 47.38 33.07 37.43
CA LEU A 259 47.71 32.42 38.71
C LEU A 259 49.22 32.18 38.85
N LYS A 260 49.91 31.77 37.77
CA LYS A 260 51.36 31.57 37.75
C LYS A 260 52.12 32.88 37.96
N ASN A 261 51.68 33.97 37.33
CA ASN A 261 52.29 35.29 37.49
C ASN A 261 52.09 35.84 38.91
N LYS A 262 50.89 35.67 39.50
CA LYS A 262 50.62 36.04 40.90
C LYS A 262 51.52 35.28 41.88
N LYS A 263 51.70 33.96 41.69
CA LYS A 263 52.63 33.15 42.52
C LYS A 263 54.08 33.60 42.40
N LYS A 264 54.55 33.96 41.19
CA LYS A 264 55.90 34.50 40.98
C LYS A 264 56.11 35.85 41.66
N GLY A 265 55.13 36.75 41.61
CA GLY A 265 55.19 38.04 42.31
C GLY A 265 55.26 37.87 43.83
N MET A 266 54.48 36.95 44.41
CA MET A 266 54.52 36.65 45.85
C MET A 266 55.85 35.99 46.28
N ALA A 267 56.44 35.13 45.45
CA ALA A 267 57.74 34.53 45.75
C ALA A 267 58.90 35.55 45.77
N HIS A 268 58.76 36.67 45.04
CA HIS A 268 59.78 37.71 44.99
C HIS A 268 59.78 38.63 46.23
N PHE A 269 58.63 38.76 46.92
CA PHE A 269 58.48 39.54 48.15
C PHE A 269 58.88 38.79 49.44
N GLY A 270 59.08 37.46 49.37
CA GLY A 270 59.41 36.62 50.54
C GLY A 270 60.90 36.54 50.90
N LYS A 271 61.80 37.14 50.12
CA LYS A 271 63.24 37.17 50.45
C LYS A 271 63.51 38.38 51.35
N LYS A 272 63.46 38.20 52.67
CA LYS A 272 63.94 39.22 53.62
C LYS A 272 65.41 39.52 53.34
N PRO A 273 65.84 40.79 53.32
CA PRO A 273 67.26 41.12 53.22
C PRO A 273 67.99 40.56 54.45
N GLN A 274 69.10 39.86 54.23
CA GLN A 274 70.01 39.46 55.31
C GLN A 274 70.68 40.74 55.82
N THR A 275 70.38 41.11 57.06
CA THR A 275 71.09 42.16 57.80
C THR A 275 72.35 41.55 58.41
N THR A 276 73.51 41.98 57.91
CA THR A 276 74.83 41.86 58.55
C THR A 276 74.96 42.82 59.72
#